data_AF-A0A9D0Q447-F1
#
_entry.id   AF-A0A9D0Q447-F1
#
_cell.length_a   1.000
_cell.length_b   1.000
_cell.length_c   1.000
_cell.angle_alpha   90.00
_cell.angle_beta   90.00
_cell.angle_gamma   90.00
#
_symmetry.space_group_name_H-M   'P 1'
#
loop_
_entity.id
_entity.type
_entity.pdbx_description
1 polymer ?
#
loop_
_entity_poly.entity_id
_entity_poly.type
_entity_poly.pdbx_seq_one_letter_code
_entity_poly.pdbx_strand_id
1 'polypeptide(L)'
;TNCLILDNYLKIQHIDSVTVTNYEEGLARLKEANEEGKAFDILLLDMQMPNITGEEVAAEIRQDAAFAKLKIILLSSMVLDSDVNTKGHYNLALNKPVRQALLYDAIATVQNEYNDCAVKEKLTVVTPETHELTGNILLVDDSRVNQYVGKETLSKLGLDFEVATNGQEALDMYKQGNFDVILMDCQMPIMDGFEATRQIRLYEKETNSPRVSIIALTANAMQGDHENCVAVGMDDYLSKPYTSETLFARLAAHLVTEDNVLEPENLELEKETKVEGIVA
;
A
#
# COMPACT_ATOMS: atom_id res chain seq x y z
N THR A 1 -16.13 6.06 22.38
CA THR A 1 -15.62 7.07 21.43
C THR A 1 -15.28 6.47 20.07
N ASN A 2 -14.60 5.33 19.99
CA ASN A 2 -14.25 4.68 18.71
C ASN A 2 -15.47 4.24 17.87
N CYS A 3 -16.50 3.66 18.49
CA CYS A 3 -17.68 3.16 17.76
C CYS A 3 -18.45 4.25 17.01
N LEU A 4 -18.58 5.45 17.60
CA LEU A 4 -19.29 6.58 16.97
C LEU A 4 -18.53 7.14 15.75
N ILE A 5 -17.19 7.13 15.83
CA ILE A 5 -16.33 7.58 14.72
C ILE A 5 -16.41 6.57 13.57
N LEU A 6 -16.31 5.27 13.89
CA LEU A 6 -16.41 4.19 12.89
C LEU A 6 -17.80 4.14 12.24
N ASP A 7 -18.87 4.30 13.04
CA ASP A 7 -20.25 4.34 12.53
C ASP A 7 -20.45 5.52 11.56
N ASN A 8 -19.90 6.69 11.88
CA ASN A 8 -19.93 7.83 10.97
C ASN A 8 -19.16 7.56 9.67
N TYR A 9 -18.00 6.91 9.73
CA TYR A 9 -17.26 6.55 8.53
C TYR A 9 -18.04 5.56 7.66
N LEU A 10 -18.68 4.54 8.24
CA LEU A 10 -19.44 3.55 7.48
C LEU A 10 -20.70 4.16 6.84
N LYS A 11 -21.42 5.02 7.57
CA LYS A 11 -22.60 5.71 7.06
C LYS A 11 -22.31 6.62 5.87
N ILE A 12 -21.15 7.29 5.83
CA ILE A 12 -20.75 8.13 4.70
C ILE A 12 -20.67 7.31 3.40
N GLN A 13 -20.27 6.04 3.48
CA GLN A 13 -20.18 5.13 2.33
C GLN A 13 -21.45 4.31 2.11
N HIS A 14 -22.57 4.68 2.77
CA HIS A 14 -23.83 3.94 2.71
C HIS A 14 -23.70 2.46 3.11
N ILE A 15 -22.74 2.15 4.00
CA ILE A 15 -22.59 0.81 4.57
C ILE A 15 -23.49 0.72 5.81
N ASP A 16 -24.39 -0.26 5.82
CA ASP A 16 -25.22 -0.55 6.99
C ASP A 16 -24.35 -1.07 8.14
N SER A 17 -24.32 -0.32 9.24
CA SER A 17 -23.52 -0.64 10.43
C SER A 17 -24.39 -0.79 11.67
N VAL A 18 -24.07 -1.79 12.47
CA VAL A 18 -24.60 -1.96 13.84
C VAL A 18 -23.42 -1.86 14.78
N THR A 19 -23.53 -0.98 15.79
CA THR A 19 -22.49 -0.83 16.82
C THR A 19 -22.98 -1.38 18.15
N VAL A 20 -22.09 -2.10 18.82
CA VAL A 20 -22.30 -2.67 20.15
C VAL A 20 -21.11 -2.28 21.03
N THR A 21 -21.32 -2.23 22.34
CA THR A 21 -20.30 -1.77 23.29
C THR A 21 -19.71 -2.89 24.14
N ASN A 22 -20.26 -4.09 24.06
CA ASN A 22 -19.83 -5.26 24.80
C ASN A 22 -19.88 -6.52 23.91
N TYR A 23 -19.06 -7.51 24.25
CA TYR A 23 -18.90 -8.72 23.44
C TYR A 23 -20.14 -9.64 23.47
N GLU A 24 -20.85 -9.72 24.61
CA GLU A 24 -22.04 -10.57 24.78
C GLU A 24 -23.20 -10.14 23.87
N GLU A 25 -23.48 -8.83 23.84
CA GLU A 25 -24.46 -8.21 22.96
C GLU A 25 -24.05 -8.36 21.49
N GLY A 26 -22.75 -8.22 21.18
CA GLY A 26 -22.23 -8.47 19.85
C GLY A 26 -22.47 -9.89 19.36
N LEU A 27 -22.17 -10.89 20.18
CA LEU A 27 -22.39 -12.30 19.84
C LEU A 27 -23.87 -12.63 19.72
N ALA A 28 -24.72 -12.10 20.61
CA ALA A 28 -26.17 -12.25 20.52
C ALA A 28 -26.71 -11.67 19.20
N ARG A 29 -26.22 -10.50 18.79
CA ARG A 29 -26.62 -9.86 17.53
C ARG A 29 -26.14 -10.57 16.29
N LEU A 30 -24.93 -11.14 16.32
CA LEU A 30 -24.44 -11.99 15.23
C LEU A 30 -25.35 -13.21 15.04
N LYS A 31 -25.80 -13.85 16.13
CA LYS A 31 -26.70 -14.99 16.08
C LYS A 31 -28.10 -14.62 15.59
N GLU A 32 -28.70 -13.59 16.15
CA GLU A 32 -30.01 -13.06 15.75
C GLU A 32 -30.04 -12.71 14.25
N ALA A 33 -29.03 -11.98 13.76
CA ALA A 33 -28.95 -11.59 12.37
C ALA A 33 -28.79 -12.80 11.42
N ASN A 34 -28.06 -13.84 11.85
CA ASN A 34 -27.93 -15.07 11.07
C ASN A 34 -29.24 -15.88 11.04
N GLU A 35 -29.98 -15.95 12.14
CA GLU A 35 -31.31 -16.59 12.22
C GLU A 35 -32.36 -15.86 11.36
N GLU A 36 -32.29 -14.53 11.28
CA GLU A 36 -33.14 -13.70 10.42
C GLU A 36 -32.74 -13.72 8.93
N GLY A 37 -31.66 -14.43 8.57
CA GLY A 37 -31.14 -14.47 7.20
C GLY A 37 -30.46 -13.18 6.74
N LYS A 38 -30.11 -12.29 7.67
CA LYS A 38 -29.38 -11.04 7.45
C LYS A 38 -27.97 -11.12 8.05
N ALA A 39 -27.25 -12.19 7.74
CA ALA A 39 -25.90 -12.40 8.25
C ALA A 39 -24.98 -11.21 7.93
N PHE A 40 -24.16 -10.82 8.88
CA PHE A 40 -23.16 -9.77 8.66
C PHE A 40 -22.01 -10.29 7.79
N ASP A 41 -21.54 -9.43 6.89
CA ASP A 41 -20.39 -9.75 6.04
C ASP A 41 -19.04 -9.50 6.75
N ILE A 42 -18.99 -8.43 7.58
CA ILE A 42 -17.76 -7.95 8.22
C ILE A 42 -18.03 -7.63 9.69
N LEU A 43 -17.10 -8.03 10.55
CA LEU A 43 -17.03 -7.67 11.96
C LEU A 43 -15.78 -6.82 12.21
N LEU A 44 -15.97 -5.59 12.71
CA LEU A 44 -14.90 -4.77 13.27
C LEU A 44 -14.79 -5.06 14.77
N LEU A 45 -13.67 -5.61 15.22
CA LEU A 45 -13.51 -6.12 16.58
C LEU A 45 -12.38 -5.42 17.32
N ASP A 46 -12.64 -4.89 18.51
CA ASP A 46 -11.60 -4.29 19.35
C ASP A 46 -10.71 -5.39 19.98
N MET A 47 -9.38 -5.23 19.91
CA MET A 47 -8.45 -6.14 20.57
C MET A 47 -8.51 -6.03 22.10
N GLN A 48 -8.71 -4.82 22.64
CA GLN A 48 -8.71 -4.56 24.08
C GLN A 48 -10.14 -4.32 24.55
N MET A 49 -10.78 -5.37 25.06
CA MET A 49 -12.08 -5.27 25.72
C MET A 49 -11.96 -5.66 27.21
N PRO A 50 -12.88 -5.18 28.07
CA PRO A 50 -12.93 -5.64 29.46
C PRO A 50 -13.23 -7.15 29.50
N ASN A 51 -12.49 -7.88 30.34
CA ASN A 51 -12.64 -9.31 30.64
C ASN A 51 -12.21 -10.31 29.56
N ILE A 52 -12.21 -9.94 28.27
CA ILE A 52 -11.83 -10.83 27.16
C ILE A 52 -11.10 -10.05 26.07
N THR A 53 -10.12 -10.69 25.41
CA THR A 53 -9.39 -10.08 24.29
C THR A 53 -10.11 -10.30 22.96
N GLY A 54 -9.89 -9.40 22.00
CA GLY A 54 -10.48 -9.53 20.67
C GLY A 54 -10.03 -10.80 19.92
N GLU A 55 -8.81 -11.29 20.16
CA GLU A 55 -8.34 -12.55 19.58
C GLU A 55 -9.12 -13.76 20.12
N GLU A 56 -9.41 -13.79 21.42
CA GLU A 56 -10.22 -14.84 22.05
C GLU A 56 -11.65 -14.84 21.51
N VAL A 57 -12.26 -13.67 21.33
CA VAL A 57 -13.59 -13.53 20.72
C VAL A 57 -13.57 -13.99 19.26
N ALA A 58 -12.55 -13.61 18.49
CA ALA A 58 -12.40 -14.09 17.11
C ALA A 58 -12.26 -15.61 17.04
N ALA A 59 -11.49 -16.21 17.96
CA ALA A 59 -11.33 -17.66 18.05
C ALA A 59 -12.65 -18.36 18.39
N GLU A 60 -13.44 -17.81 19.31
CA GLU A 60 -14.77 -18.33 19.66
C GLU A 60 -15.73 -18.29 18.46
N ILE A 61 -15.79 -17.16 17.74
CA ILE A 61 -16.62 -17.01 16.54
C ILE A 61 -16.23 -18.03 15.47
N ARG A 62 -14.93 -18.33 15.32
CA ARG A 62 -14.43 -19.30 14.35
C ARG A 62 -14.75 -20.75 14.68
N GLN A 63 -15.13 -21.07 15.92
CA GLN A 63 -15.59 -22.41 16.29
C GLN A 63 -17.03 -22.69 15.80
N ASP A 64 -17.80 -21.64 15.52
CA ASP A 64 -19.17 -21.77 15.03
C ASP A 64 -19.21 -21.72 13.50
N ALA A 65 -19.64 -22.82 12.88
CA ALA A 65 -19.74 -22.95 11.43
C ALA A 65 -20.72 -21.94 10.81
N ALA A 66 -21.66 -21.40 11.59
CA ALA A 66 -22.59 -20.36 11.14
C ALA A 66 -21.85 -19.08 10.70
N PHE A 67 -20.68 -18.79 11.29
CA PHE A 67 -19.90 -17.58 11.00
C PHE A 67 -18.66 -17.86 10.13
N ALA A 68 -18.61 -19.01 9.44
CA ALA A 68 -17.48 -19.37 8.58
C ALA A 68 -17.21 -18.32 7.47
N LYS A 69 -18.27 -17.65 6.98
CA LYS A 69 -18.18 -16.61 5.95
C LYS A 69 -17.91 -15.21 6.50
N LEU A 70 -18.16 -14.98 7.80
CA LEU A 70 -17.97 -13.69 8.43
C LEU A 70 -16.49 -13.32 8.37
N LYS A 71 -16.21 -12.13 7.86
CA LYS A 71 -14.86 -11.60 7.84
C LYS A 71 -14.59 -10.77 9.09
N ILE A 72 -13.41 -10.90 9.69
CA ILE A 72 -13.09 -10.24 10.96
C ILE A 72 -11.90 -9.31 10.75
N ILE A 73 -12.08 -8.02 11.05
CA ILE A 73 -11.03 -7.00 11.08
C ILE A 73 -10.80 -6.58 12.53
N LEU A 74 -9.61 -6.83 13.04
CA LEU A 74 -9.22 -6.53 14.42
C LEU A 74 -8.71 -5.08 14.55
N LEU A 75 -9.01 -4.41 15.65
CA LEU A 75 -8.58 -3.04 15.93
C LEU A 75 -7.67 -3.01 17.16
N SER A 76 -6.36 -2.80 16.95
CA SER A 76 -5.33 -2.83 18.00
C SER A 76 -4.84 -1.42 18.38
N SER A 77 -4.54 -1.20 19.66
CA SER A 77 -3.83 0.01 20.13
C SER A 77 -2.30 -0.18 20.18
N MET A 78 -1.80 -1.41 19.97
CA MET A 78 -0.38 -1.75 19.96
C MET A 78 0.07 -2.00 18.53
N VAL A 79 1.32 -1.63 18.21
CA VAL A 79 1.95 -1.93 16.91
C VAL A 79 1.87 -3.42 16.69
N LEU A 80 1.08 -3.83 15.69
CA LEU A 80 0.96 -5.20 15.27
C LEU A 80 2.28 -5.59 14.59
N ASP A 81 3.09 -6.44 15.24
CA ASP A 81 4.13 -7.19 14.53
C ASP A 81 3.46 -8.17 13.57
N SER A 82 4.14 -8.52 12.46
CA SER A 82 3.63 -9.46 11.46
C SER A 82 3.26 -10.86 11.99
N ASP A 83 3.63 -11.18 13.24
CA ASP A 83 3.47 -12.49 13.88
C ASP A 83 2.18 -12.67 14.70
N VAL A 84 1.30 -11.67 14.83
CA VAL A 84 0.13 -11.78 15.73
C VAL A 84 -1.05 -12.59 15.14
N ASN A 85 -1.01 -13.03 13.87
CA ASN A 85 -2.07 -13.85 13.26
C ASN A 85 -1.63 -15.31 12.97
N THR A 86 -0.75 -15.87 13.79
CA THR A 86 -0.27 -17.26 13.64
C THR A 86 -1.39 -18.31 13.66
N LYS A 87 -2.57 -17.98 14.20
CA LYS A 87 -3.73 -18.88 14.31
C LYS A 87 -4.83 -18.66 13.26
N GLY A 88 -4.76 -17.59 12.46
CA GLY A 88 -5.72 -17.33 11.37
C GLY A 88 -7.16 -17.05 11.82
N HIS A 89 -7.39 -16.57 13.05
CA HIS A 89 -8.74 -16.35 13.57
C HIS A 89 -9.42 -15.09 13.02
N TYR A 90 -8.63 -14.15 12.49
CA TYR A 90 -9.11 -12.92 11.86
C TYR A 90 -8.43 -12.70 10.49
N ASN A 91 -9.04 -11.85 9.66
CA ASN A 91 -8.60 -11.62 8.28
C ASN A 91 -7.56 -10.50 8.18
N LEU A 92 -7.75 -9.42 8.93
CA LEU A 92 -6.85 -8.26 8.94
C LEU A 92 -6.84 -7.61 10.32
N ALA A 93 -5.81 -6.83 10.63
CA ALA A 93 -5.76 -6.01 11.83
C ALA A 93 -5.36 -4.57 11.47
N LEU A 94 -5.98 -3.59 12.15
CA LEU A 94 -5.76 -2.16 11.98
C LEU A 94 -5.31 -1.53 13.28
N ASN A 95 -4.34 -0.63 13.20
CA ASN A 95 -3.90 0.16 14.35
C ASN A 95 -4.83 1.34 14.62
N LYS A 96 -5.03 1.64 15.90
CA LYS A 96 -5.72 2.85 16.37
C LYS A 96 -4.73 4.02 16.47
N PRO A 97 -5.18 5.27 16.18
CA PRO A 97 -6.53 5.64 15.77
C PRO A 97 -6.86 5.19 14.35
N VAL A 98 -8.02 4.54 14.18
CA VAL A 98 -8.45 4.02 12.89
C VAL A 98 -8.76 5.19 11.96
N ARG A 99 -7.97 5.33 10.89
CA ARG A 99 -8.17 6.35 9.86
C ARG A 99 -9.20 5.85 8.85
N GLN A 100 -10.00 6.78 8.32
CA GLN A 100 -11.09 6.48 7.40
C GLN A 100 -10.61 5.74 6.14
N ALA A 101 -9.51 6.19 5.52
CA ALA A 101 -8.92 5.53 4.34
C ALA A 101 -8.51 4.07 4.63
N LEU A 102 -7.76 3.85 5.71
CA LEU A 102 -7.30 2.52 6.11
C LEU A 102 -8.46 1.56 6.43
N LEU A 103 -9.57 2.08 6.97
CA LEU A 103 -10.76 1.28 7.23
C LEU A 103 -11.41 0.82 5.92
N TYR A 104 -11.50 1.69 4.92
CA TYR A 104 -12.09 1.33 3.63
C TYR A 104 -11.20 0.39 2.84
N ASP A 105 -9.89 0.60 2.84
CA ASP A 105 -8.94 -0.33 2.20
C ASP A 105 -9.01 -1.71 2.84
N ALA A 106 -9.10 -1.77 4.16
CA ALA A 106 -9.28 -3.02 4.89
C ALA A 106 -10.59 -3.73 4.51
N ILE A 107 -11.70 -2.99 4.47
CA ILE A 107 -13.00 -3.52 4.06
C ILE A 107 -12.95 -4.02 2.62
N ALA A 108 -12.39 -3.24 1.69
CA ALA A 108 -12.25 -3.61 0.29
C ALA A 108 -11.37 -4.86 0.13
N THR A 109 -10.25 -4.95 0.83
CA THR A 109 -9.35 -6.10 0.80
C THR A 109 -10.04 -7.38 1.26
N VAL A 110 -10.82 -7.25 2.33
CA VAL A 110 -11.49 -8.37 2.99
C VAL A 110 -12.77 -8.81 2.25
N GLN A 111 -13.48 -7.88 1.61
CA GLN A 111 -14.62 -8.16 0.74
C GLN A 111 -14.21 -8.74 -0.60
N ASN A 112 -13.12 -8.24 -1.19
CA ASN A 112 -12.75 -8.58 -2.55
C ASN A 112 -12.03 -9.90 -2.71
N GLU A 113 -11.56 -10.57 -1.63
CA GLU A 113 -10.81 -11.85 -1.66
C GLU A 113 -10.46 -12.24 -3.10
N TYR A 114 -9.46 -11.54 -3.66
CA TYR A 114 -9.20 -11.47 -5.09
C TYR A 114 -9.41 -12.86 -5.68
N ASN A 115 -10.26 -12.97 -6.71
CA ASN A 115 -10.43 -14.20 -7.49
C ASN A 115 -9.04 -14.71 -7.90
N ASP A 116 -8.47 -15.60 -7.10
CA ASP A 116 -7.35 -16.43 -7.50
C ASP A 116 -7.32 -17.75 -6.71
N CYS A 117 -8.36 -18.54 -6.94
CA CYS A 117 -8.19 -20.00 -7.05
C CYS A 117 -7.62 -20.34 -8.44
N ALA A 118 -6.43 -19.83 -8.78
CA ALA A 118 -5.62 -20.35 -9.87
C ALA A 118 -4.10 -20.15 -9.66
N VAL A 119 -3.59 -19.96 -8.43
CA VAL A 119 -2.17 -20.26 -8.12
C VAL A 119 -2.02 -20.87 -6.72
N LYS A 120 -2.78 -21.94 -6.44
CA LYS A 120 -2.39 -22.94 -5.44
C LYS A 120 -1.75 -24.13 -6.14
N GLU A 121 -0.53 -23.97 -6.63
CA GLU A 121 0.40 -25.09 -6.68
C GLU A 121 1.86 -24.62 -6.64
N LYS A 122 2.55 -25.05 -5.57
CA LYS A 122 3.97 -24.87 -5.22
C LYS A 122 4.42 -23.48 -4.73
N LEU A 123 3.96 -23.11 -3.53
CA LEU A 123 4.92 -22.64 -2.52
C LEU A 123 5.50 -23.87 -1.80
N THR A 124 6.45 -24.52 -2.45
CA THR A 124 7.57 -25.07 -1.70
C THR A 124 8.27 -23.90 -1.03
N VAL A 125 8.50 -24.02 0.28
CA VAL A 125 9.39 -23.14 1.04
C VAL A 125 10.73 -23.09 0.31
N VAL A 126 10.91 -22.05 -0.49
CA VAL A 126 12.16 -21.59 -1.04
C VAL A 126 12.12 -20.11 -0.73
N THR A 127 12.97 -19.68 0.20
CA THR A 127 13.35 -18.28 0.34
C THR A 127 13.57 -17.70 -1.05
N PRO A 128 12.75 -16.75 -1.53
CA PRO A 128 13.05 -16.11 -2.78
C PRO A 128 14.31 -15.29 -2.56
N GLU A 129 15.31 -15.57 -3.39
CA GLU A 129 16.47 -14.71 -3.58
C GLU A 129 15.97 -13.27 -3.79
N THR A 130 16.67 -12.34 -3.16
CA THR A 130 16.42 -10.91 -3.23
C THR A 130 16.31 -10.48 -4.69
N HIS A 131 15.13 -10.09 -5.14
CA HIS A 131 15.06 -9.18 -6.29
C HIS A 131 15.66 -7.86 -5.79
N GLU A 132 16.97 -7.71 -5.98
CA GLU A 132 17.71 -6.50 -5.61
C GLU A 132 17.25 -5.38 -6.54
N LEU A 133 16.27 -4.59 -6.08
CA LEU A 133 16.05 -3.28 -6.68
C LEU A 133 17.33 -2.49 -6.47
N THR A 134 17.87 -1.95 -7.56
CA THR A 134 19.02 -1.04 -7.51
C THR A 134 18.58 0.34 -7.96
N GLY A 135 19.06 1.38 -7.28
CA GLY A 135 18.73 2.76 -7.61
C GLY A 135 18.98 3.71 -6.45
N ASN A 136 19.29 4.96 -6.78
CA ASN A 136 19.49 6.05 -5.84
C ASN A 136 18.18 6.78 -5.61
N ILE A 137 17.71 6.77 -4.36
CA ILE A 137 16.43 7.36 -3.99
C ILE A 137 16.65 8.67 -3.22
N LEU A 138 15.89 9.70 -3.57
CA LEU A 138 15.76 10.90 -2.73
C LEU A 138 14.44 10.85 -1.97
N LEU A 139 14.50 10.67 -0.64
CA LEU A 139 13.33 10.76 0.24
C LEU A 139 13.17 12.19 0.74
N VAL A 140 12.02 12.81 0.47
CA VAL A 140 11.72 14.20 0.84
C VAL A 140 10.51 14.26 1.76
N ASP A 141 10.72 14.67 3.00
CA ASP A 141 9.66 14.81 4.00
C ASP A 141 10.11 15.77 5.12
N ASP A 142 9.24 16.66 5.60
CA ASP A 142 9.59 17.62 6.67
C ASP A 142 9.41 17.06 8.09
N SER A 143 8.66 15.95 8.23
CA SER A 143 8.42 15.28 9.49
C SER A 143 9.48 14.22 9.77
N ARG A 144 10.24 14.42 10.85
CA ARG A 144 11.23 13.44 11.33
C ARG A 144 10.65 12.03 11.53
N VAL A 145 9.37 11.93 11.89
CA VAL A 145 8.69 10.64 12.08
C VAL A 145 8.48 9.95 10.73
N ASN A 146 8.02 10.68 9.72
CA ASN A 146 7.82 10.11 8.39
C ASN A 146 9.16 9.81 7.70
N GLN A 147 10.17 10.66 7.87
CA GLN A 147 11.54 10.36 7.44
C GLN A 147 12.03 9.06 8.06
N TYR A 148 11.80 8.84 9.36
CA TYR A 148 12.19 7.59 10.02
C TYR A 148 11.49 6.38 9.39
N VAL A 149 10.17 6.46 9.17
CA VAL A 149 9.41 5.40 8.49
C VAL A 149 9.98 5.13 7.10
N GLY A 150 10.14 6.15 6.26
CA GLY A 150 10.66 6.00 4.90
C GLY A 150 12.08 5.42 4.88
N LYS A 151 12.96 5.86 5.79
CA LYS A 151 14.33 5.32 5.94
C LYS A 151 14.31 3.83 6.28
N GLU A 152 13.56 3.45 7.31
CA GLU A 152 13.45 2.03 7.72
C GLU A 152 12.86 1.17 6.59
N THR A 153 11.86 1.68 5.87
CA THR A 153 11.27 0.97 4.73
C THR A 153 12.27 0.79 3.60
N LEU A 154 12.98 1.84 3.19
CA LEU A 154 13.98 1.79 2.11
C LEU A 154 15.20 0.93 2.49
N SER A 155 15.68 1.03 3.73
CA SER A 155 16.76 0.17 4.24
C SER A 155 16.39 -1.31 4.24
N LYS A 156 15.14 -1.66 4.58
CA LYS A 156 14.64 -3.05 4.48
C LYS A 156 14.60 -3.57 3.04
N LEU A 157 14.43 -2.68 2.06
CA LEU A 157 14.47 -3.02 0.65
C LEU A 157 15.89 -3.05 0.07
N GLY A 158 16.92 -2.73 0.87
CA GLY A 158 18.31 -2.74 0.43
C GLY A 158 18.70 -1.61 -0.52
N LEU A 159 17.92 -0.53 -0.57
CA LEU A 159 18.12 0.59 -1.50
C LEU A 159 18.97 1.71 -0.89
N ASP A 160 19.79 2.33 -1.72
CA ASP A 160 20.53 3.54 -1.38
C ASP A 160 19.62 4.75 -1.43
N PHE A 161 19.72 5.61 -0.42
CA PHE A 161 18.91 6.83 -0.37
C PHE A 161 19.59 8.00 0.33
N GLU A 162 19.20 9.19 -0.08
CA GLU A 162 19.47 10.44 0.63
C GLU A 162 18.15 11.06 1.11
N VAL A 163 18.23 12.00 2.06
CA VAL A 163 17.04 12.61 2.67
C VAL A 163 17.10 14.13 2.63
N ALA A 164 16.04 14.73 2.12
CA ALA A 164 15.78 16.16 2.19
C ALA A 164 14.60 16.46 3.13
N THR A 165 14.63 17.63 3.76
CA THR A 165 13.67 18.05 4.79
C THR A 165 12.63 19.05 4.31
N ASN A 166 12.73 19.52 3.07
CA ASN A 166 11.80 20.44 2.42
C ASN A 166 12.03 20.45 0.90
N GLY A 167 11.11 21.07 0.16
CA GLY A 167 11.17 21.12 -1.31
C GLY A 167 12.40 21.85 -1.89
N GLN A 168 12.92 22.86 -1.19
CA GLN A 168 14.09 23.62 -1.68
C GLN A 168 15.36 22.77 -1.56
N GLU A 169 15.55 22.10 -0.42
CA GLU A 169 16.65 21.16 -0.23
C GLU A 169 16.59 20.02 -1.25
N ALA A 170 15.40 19.49 -1.52
CA ALA A 170 15.22 18.46 -2.55
C ALA A 170 15.63 18.93 -3.94
N LEU A 171 15.25 20.15 -4.34
CA LEU A 171 15.65 20.74 -5.61
C LEU A 171 17.18 20.94 -5.69
N ASP A 172 17.80 21.41 -4.61
CA ASP A 172 19.24 21.65 -4.57
C ASP A 172 20.06 20.36 -4.61
N MET A 173 19.57 19.29 -3.95
CA MET A 173 20.14 17.95 -4.01
C MET A 173 19.96 17.34 -5.41
N TYR A 174 18.77 17.44 -6.00
CA TYR A 174 18.49 16.94 -7.35
C TYR A 174 19.41 17.57 -8.41
N LYS A 175 19.73 18.86 -8.29
CA LYS A 175 20.66 19.54 -9.22
C LYS A 175 22.11 19.07 -9.12
N GLN A 176 22.49 18.42 -8.01
CA GLN A 176 23.86 18.02 -7.71
C GLN A 176 24.07 16.50 -7.83
N GLY A 177 23.03 15.72 -7.59
CA GLY A 177 23.07 14.26 -7.54
C GLY A 177 22.39 13.59 -8.74
N ASN A 178 22.62 12.28 -8.86
CA ASN A 178 21.91 11.42 -9.81
C ASN A 178 20.95 10.54 -9.02
N PHE A 179 19.67 10.95 -8.98
CA PHE A 179 18.61 10.16 -8.38
C PHE A 179 17.79 9.50 -9.47
N ASP A 180 17.42 8.24 -9.27
CA ASP A 180 16.56 7.48 -10.17
C ASP A 180 15.09 7.70 -9.81
N VAL A 181 14.80 7.81 -8.51
CA VAL A 181 13.47 8.07 -7.98
C VAL A 181 13.51 9.11 -6.87
N ILE A 182 12.55 10.03 -6.87
CA ILE A 182 12.27 10.94 -5.77
C ILE A 182 10.93 10.57 -5.12
N LEU A 183 10.96 10.26 -3.82
CA LEU A 183 9.77 10.11 -3.00
C LEU A 183 9.45 11.45 -2.34
N MET A 184 8.41 12.14 -2.82
CA MET A 184 8.17 13.55 -2.49
C MET A 184 6.93 13.74 -1.61
N ASP A 185 7.07 14.20 -0.36
CA ASP A 185 5.92 14.67 0.41
C ASP A 185 5.22 15.85 -0.29
N CYS A 186 3.90 15.76 -0.45
CA CYS A 186 3.11 16.81 -1.07
C CYS A 186 3.03 18.07 -0.17
N GLN A 187 3.01 17.90 1.15
CA GLN A 187 2.79 19.00 2.10
C GLN A 187 4.03 19.24 2.96
N MET A 188 4.75 20.33 2.68
CA MET A 188 5.93 20.74 3.46
C MET A 188 5.96 22.26 3.61
N PRO A 189 6.58 22.80 4.69
CA PRO A 189 6.81 24.22 4.85
C PRO A 189 7.89 24.73 3.88
N ILE A 190 7.96 26.05 3.70
CA ILE A 190 8.91 26.78 2.83
C ILE A 190 8.64 26.55 1.34
N MET A 191 8.80 25.32 0.87
CA MET A 191 8.48 24.88 -0.49
C MET A 191 7.80 23.51 -0.39
N ASP A 192 6.56 23.44 -0.85
CA ASP A 192 5.79 22.19 -0.89
C ASP A 192 6.25 21.28 -2.03
N GLY A 193 5.81 20.01 -2.00
CA GLY A 193 6.23 19.01 -3.00
C GLY A 193 5.73 19.31 -4.41
N PHE A 194 4.60 20.01 -4.53
CA PHE A 194 4.05 20.40 -5.83
C PHE A 194 4.93 21.45 -6.51
N GLU A 195 5.32 22.48 -5.76
CA GLU A 195 6.21 23.52 -6.25
C GLU A 195 7.63 22.98 -6.49
N ALA A 196 8.16 22.15 -5.59
CA ALA A 196 9.43 21.47 -5.81
C ALA A 196 9.43 20.67 -7.11
N THR A 197 8.35 19.91 -7.38
CA THR A 197 8.19 19.16 -8.63
C THR A 197 8.18 20.08 -9.84
N ARG A 198 7.44 21.20 -9.81
CA ARG A 198 7.44 22.17 -10.92
C ARG A 198 8.84 22.70 -11.21
N GLN A 199 9.59 23.04 -10.17
CA GLN A 199 10.96 23.55 -10.32
C GLN A 199 11.91 22.48 -10.86
N ILE A 200 11.78 21.23 -10.44
CA ILE A 200 12.54 20.09 -10.98
C ILE A 200 12.23 19.92 -12.48
N ARG A 201 10.95 19.90 -12.88
CA ARG A 201 10.55 19.78 -14.29
C ARG A 201 11.02 20.94 -15.15
N LEU A 202 11.02 22.17 -14.61
CA LEU A 202 11.57 23.34 -15.29
C LEU A 202 13.08 23.19 -15.50
N TYR A 203 13.81 22.79 -14.46
CA TYR A 203 15.25 22.57 -14.54
C TYR A 203 15.59 21.49 -15.57
N GLU A 204 14.92 20.34 -15.54
CA GLU A 204 15.08 19.26 -16.53
C GLU A 204 14.97 19.77 -17.97
N LYS A 205 13.97 20.63 -18.23
CA LYS A 205 13.73 21.22 -19.54
C LYS A 205 14.82 22.24 -19.93
N GLU A 206 15.28 23.05 -18.99
CA GLU A 206 16.31 24.08 -19.25
C GLU A 206 17.70 23.48 -19.50
N THR A 207 18.05 22.41 -18.79
CA THR A 207 19.35 21.74 -18.91
C THR A 207 19.34 20.55 -19.85
N ASN A 208 18.17 20.17 -20.37
CA ASN A 208 17.96 18.96 -21.16
C ASN A 208 18.43 17.70 -20.42
N SER A 209 18.18 17.66 -19.11
CA SER A 209 18.47 16.51 -18.24
C SER A 209 17.43 15.41 -18.45
N PRO A 210 17.79 14.12 -18.22
CA PRO A 210 16.80 13.05 -18.21
C PRO A 210 15.75 13.29 -17.13
N ARG A 211 14.52 12.87 -17.42
CA ARG A 211 13.40 12.99 -16.48
C ARG A 211 13.59 12.00 -15.33
N VAL A 212 13.60 12.49 -14.09
CA VAL A 212 13.59 11.64 -12.90
C VAL A 212 12.16 11.23 -12.54
N SER A 213 11.97 10.00 -12.08
CA SER A 213 10.67 9.53 -11.60
C SER A 213 10.34 10.17 -10.25
N ILE A 214 9.23 10.87 -10.15
CA ILE A 214 8.77 11.53 -8.91
C ILE A 214 7.48 10.85 -8.45
N ILE A 215 7.54 10.18 -7.30
CA ILE A 215 6.41 9.51 -6.66
C ILE A 215 5.92 10.38 -5.50
N ALA A 216 4.68 10.85 -5.59
CA ALA A 216 4.06 11.68 -4.59
C ALA A 216 3.76 10.86 -3.32
N LEU A 217 4.25 11.30 -2.15
CA LEU A 217 3.82 10.76 -0.87
C LEU A 217 2.71 11.66 -0.31
N THR A 218 1.46 11.27 -0.51
CA THR A 218 0.29 12.08 -0.12
C THR A 218 -0.37 11.58 1.16
N ALA A 219 -0.91 12.47 2.00
CA ALA A 219 -1.71 12.08 3.16
C ALA A 219 -3.12 11.57 2.78
N ASN A 220 -3.56 11.78 1.53
CA ASN A 220 -4.91 11.46 1.07
C ASN A 220 -4.89 11.01 -0.41
N ALA A 221 -5.49 9.85 -0.71
CA ALA A 221 -5.56 9.28 -2.07
C ALA A 221 -6.80 9.73 -2.86
N MET A 222 -7.47 10.80 -2.42
CA MET A 222 -8.70 11.26 -3.06
C MET A 222 -8.42 11.83 -4.46
N GLN A 223 -9.42 11.74 -5.33
CA GLN A 223 -9.35 12.10 -6.75
C GLN A 223 -8.78 13.51 -7.02
N GLY A 224 -9.02 14.49 -6.13
CA GLY A 224 -8.49 15.84 -6.27
C GLY A 224 -6.96 15.96 -6.05
N ASP A 225 -6.38 15.12 -5.18
CA ASP A 225 -4.93 15.13 -4.94
C ASP A 225 -4.19 14.46 -6.11
N HIS A 226 -4.79 13.43 -6.71
CA HIS A 226 -4.28 12.79 -7.93
C HIS A 226 -4.22 13.78 -9.10
N GLU A 227 -5.29 14.53 -9.35
CA GLU A 227 -5.32 15.55 -10.41
C GLU A 227 -4.23 16.61 -10.21
N ASN A 228 -3.99 17.03 -8.97
CA ASN A 228 -2.92 17.98 -8.64
C ASN A 228 -1.52 17.39 -8.87
N CYS A 229 -1.29 16.12 -8.49
CA CYS A 229 0.00 15.44 -8.70
C CYS A 229 0.33 15.33 -10.20
N VAL A 230 -0.65 14.90 -11.00
CA VAL A 230 -0.50 14.78 -12.47
C VAL A 230 -0.29 16.16 -13.10
N ALA A 231 -1.01 17.19 -12.65
CA ALA A 231 -0.91 18.54 -13.21
C ALA A 231 0.47 19.18 -13.02
N VAL A 232 1.20 18.84 -11.96
CA VAL A 232 2.57 19.32 -11.74
C VAL A 232 3.65 18.41 -12.34
N GLY A 233 3.27 17.26 -12.88
CA GLY A 233 4.17 16.33 -13.56
C GLY A 233 4.84 15.30 -12.65
N MET A 234 4.18 14.89 -11.56
CA MET A 234 4.56 13.68 -10.82
C MET A 234 4.16 12.43 -11.62
N ASP A 235 4.92 11.35 -11.49
CA ASP A 235 4.79 10.15 -12.32
C ASP A 235 3.96 9.05 -11.66
N ASP A 236 3.89 9.05 -10.33
CA ASP A 236 3.02 8.16 -9.54
C ASP A 236 2.73 8.77 -8.16
N TYR A 237 1.94 8.08 -7.35
CA TYR A 237 1.60 8.47 -5.99
C TYR A 237 1.49 7.28 -5.05
N LEU A 238 1.69 7.55 -3.78
CA LEU A 238 1.59 6.60 -2.69
C LEU A 238 1.02 7.31 -1.47
N SER A 239 -0.10 6.79 -0.95
CA SER A 239 -0.73 7.36 0.22
C SER A 239 -0.01 6.98 1.51
N LYS A 240 0.08 7.93 2.44
CA LYS A 240 0.60 7.72 3.81
C LYS A 240 -0.54 7.26 4.74
N PRO A 241 -0.32 6.27 5.61
CA PRO A 241 0.91 5.49 5.76
C PRO A 241 1.03 4.41 4.67
N TYR A 242 2.27 4.11 4.26
CA TYR A 242 2.61 3.05 3.32
C TYR A 242 3.42 1.93 3.99
N THR A 243 3.49 0.76 3.37
CA THR A 243 4.26 -0.41 3.85
C THR A 243 5.45 -0.69 2.93
N SER A 244 6.35 -1.60 3.32
CA SER A 244 7.45 -2.02 2.46
C SER A 244 6.97 -2.62 1.15
N GLU A 245 5.86 -3.37 1.17
CA GLU A 245 5.29 -4.01 -0.01
C GLU A 245 4.68 -2.98 -0.96
N THR A 246 3.91 -2.01 -0.43
CA THR A 246 3.29 -0.98 -1.29
C THR A 246 4.31 0.00 -1.84
N LEU A 247 5.36 0.33 -1.07
CA LEU A 247 6.47 1.12 -1.58
C LEU A 247 7.29 0.34 -2.62
N PHE A 248 7.60 -0.93 -2.36
CA PHE A 248 8.32 -1.79 -3.31
C PHE A 248 7.57 -1.90 -4.63
N ALA A 249 6.26 -2.13 -4.61
CA ALA A 249 5.46 -2.25 -5.83
C ALA A 249 5.52 -0.98 -6.70
N ARG A 250 5.57 0.20 -6.06
CA ARG A 250 5.73 1.48 -6.76
C ARG A 250 7.15 1.63 -7.28
N LEU A 251 8.16 1.41 -6.45
CA LEU A 251 9.56 1.53 -6.84
C LEU A 251 9.93 0.57 -7.97
N ALA A 252 9.46 -0.67 -7.95
CA ALA A 252 9.71 -1.66 -9.00
C ALA A 252 9.15 -1.26 -10.37
N ALA A 253 8.14 -0.38 -10.43
CA ALA A 253 7.62 0.15 -11.69
C ALA A 253 8.49 1.28 -12.28
N HIS A 254 9.34 1.90 -11.46
CA HIS A 254 10.16 3.07 -11.82
C HIS A 254 11.66 2.82 -11.77
N LEU A 255 12.10 1.77 -11.08
CA LEU A 255 13.48 1.29 -11.01
C LEU A 255 13.68 0.09 -11.91
N VAL A 256 14.91 -0.07 -12.40
CA VAL A 256 15.30 -1.19 -13.25
C VAL A 256 15.62 -2.38 -12.36
N THR A 257 14.98 -3.54 -12.59
CA THR A 257 15.41 -4.82 -12.02
C THR A 257 16.58 -5.36 -12.85
N GLU A 258 17.55 -6.05 -12.23
CA GLU A 258 18.71 -6.61 -12.95
C GLU A 258 18.34 -7.51 -14.15
N ASP A 259 17.09 -8.00 -14.23
CA ASP A 259 16.55 -8.74 -15.38
C ASP A 259 16.33 -7.91 -16.65
N ASN A 260 16.47 -6.58 -16.61
CA ASN A 260 16.30 -5.71 -17.79
C ASN A 260 17.63 -5.27 -18.44
N VAL A 261 18.76 -5.86 -18.01
CA VAL A 261 20.05 -5.74 -18.70
C VAL A 261 20.21 -6.89 -19.71
N LEU A 262 19.38 -6.89 -20.75
CA LEU A 262 19.72 -7.57 -21.99
C LEU A 262 19.93 -6.50 -23.05
N GLU A 263 21.22 -6.28 -23.36
CA GLU A 263 21.72 -5.34 -24.35
C GLU A 263 21.03 -5.51 -25.72
N PRO A 264 20.93 -4.43 -26.52
CA PRO A 264 20.56 -4.55 -27.92
C PRO A 264 21.78 -5.01 -28.72
N GLU A 265 22.01 -6.33 -28.83
CA GLU A 265 22.97 -6.86 -29.81
C GLU A 265 22.33 -6.94 -31.20
N ASN A 266 22.92 -6.15 -32.10
CA ASN A 266 22.70 -6.12 -33.54
C ASN A 266 23.26 -7.38 -34.24
N LEU A 267 22.70 -7.62 -35.44
CA LEU A 267 23.26 -8.35 -36.60
C LEU A 267 23.29 -9.90 -36.45
N GLU A 268 22.89 -10.72 -37.42
CA GLU A 268 23.25 -10.69 -38.84
C GLU A 268 22.18 -11.31 -39.77
N LEU A 269 22.28 -10.91 -41.04
CA LEU A 269 21.62 -11.50 -42.19
C LEU A 269 22.17 -12.90 -42.51
N GLU A 270 21.29 -13.91 -42.66
CA GLU A 270 21.50 -15.03 -43.59
C GLU A 270 20.12 -15.39 -44.21
N LYS A 271 19.87 -14.93 -45.44
CA LYS A 271 20.05 -15.66 -46.71
C LYS A 271 19.09 -16.85 -46.91
N GLU A 272 18.23 -16.66 -47.91
CA GLU A 272 17.72 -17.64 -48.88
C GLU A 272 17.53 -19.10 -48.40
N THR A 273 16.28 -19.55 -48.36
CA THR A 273 15.98 -20.79 -49.10
C THR A 273 14.58 -20.75 -49.72
N LYS A 274 14.62 -20.88 -51.04
CA LYS A 274 13.56 -21.06 -52.02
C LYS A 274 12.87 -22.41 -51.83
N VAL A 275 11.53 -22.47 -51.83
CA VAL A 275 10.80 -23.66 -52.32
C VAL A 275 9.53 -23.22 -53.08
N GLU A 276 9.49 -23.67 -54.32
CA GLU A 276 8.46 -23.51 -55.35
C GLU A 276 7.21 -24.38 -55.06
N GLY A 277 6.05 -23.95 -55.56
CA GLY A 277 4.87 -24.73 -56.05
C GLY A 277 4.37 -25.95 -55.27
N ILE A 278 3.06 -26.20 -55.16
CA ILE A 278 2.14 -26.46 -56.27
C ILE A 278 0.70 -26.34 -55.75
N VAL A 279 -0.17 -25.80 -56.62
CA VAL A 279 -1.63 -25.87 -56.55
C VAL A 279 -2.10 -27.23 -57.05
N ALA A 280 -2.97 -27.89 -56.29
CA ALA A 280 -4.06 -28.74 -56.79
C ALA A 280 -5.18 -28.78 -55.75
#